data_AF-F5LEZ6-F1
#
_entry.id   AF-F5LEZ6-F1
#
_cell.length_a   1.000
_cell.length_b   1.000
_cell.length_c   1.000
_cell.angle_alpha   90.00
_cell.angle_beta   90.00
_cell.angle_gamma   90.00
#
_symmetry.space_group_name_H-M   'P 1'
#
loop_
_entity.id
_entity.type
_entity.pdbx_description
1 polymer ?
#
loop_
_entity_poly.entity_id
_entity_poly.type
_entity_poly.pdbx_seq_one_letter_code
_entity_poly.pdbx_strand_id
1 'polypeptide(L)' 'MANAYKVRATCGSPSCAYAHPHDIIRAVNYESSYAMALMLNDIPSYMSCPSCGNDLHFYPFALIEELGT' A
#
# COMPACT_ATOMS: atom_id res chain seq x y z
N MET A 1 17.85 -9.17 2.04
CA MET A 1 17.58 -8.43 0.79
C MET A 1 16.12 -8.66 0.43
N ALA A 2 15.32 -7.60 0.29
CA ALA A 2 13.94 -7.73 -0.19
C ALA A 2 13.95 -8.15 -1.67
N ASN A 3 13.12 -9.13 -2.01
CA ASN A 3 12.95 -9.65 -3.37
C ASN A 3 11.54 -9.40 -3.94
N ALA A 4 10.63 -8.84 -3.13
CA ALA A 4 9.33 -8.37 -3.58
C ALA A 4 9.02 -6.98 -3.02
N TYR A 5 8.69 -6.06 -3.92
CA TYR A 5 8.32 -4.68 -3.60
C TYR A 5 6.85 -4.48 -3.97
N LYS A 6 6.09 -3.86 -3.09
CA LYS A 6 4.63 -3.77 -3.17
C LYS A 6 4.16 -2.42 -2.66
N VAL A 7 2.93 -2.06 -2.98
CA VAL A 7 2.24 -0.90 -2.40
C VAL A 7 1.02 -1.40 -1.64
N ARG A 8 0.88 -0.97 -0.39
CA ARG A 8 -0.25 -1.29 0.48
C ARG A 8 -0.99 -0.03 0.88
N ALA A 9 -2.22 -0.22 1.34
CA ALA A 9 -3.05 0.86 1.86
C ALA A 9 -3.46 0.62 3.32
N THR A 10 -3.55 1.71 4.07
CA THR A 10 -4.10 1.73 5.43
C THR A 10 -5.05 2.91 5.58
N CYS A 11 -6.03 2.79 6.47
CA CYS A 11 -6.92 3.92 6.75
C CYS A 11 -6.17 5.04 7.45
N GLY A 12 -6.36 6.29 7.00
CA GLY A 12 -5.80 7.47 7.67
C GLY A 12 -6.51 7.86 8.97
N SER A 13 -7.61 7.21 9.32
CA SER A 13 -8.37 7.53 10.52
C SER A 13 -7.79 6.82 11.76
N PRO A 14 -7.47 7.56 12.84
CA PRO A 14 -6.90 6.97 14.06
C PRO A 14 -7.88 6.05 14.80
N SER A 15 -9.19 6.18 14.53
CA SER A 15 -10.24 5.32 15.10
C SER A 15 -10.55 4.10 14.24
N CYS A 16 -9.96 3.98 13.05
CA CYS A 16 -10.22 2.87 12.12
C CYS A 16 -8.93 2.06 11.89
N ALA A 17 -8.86 0.86 12.46
CA ALA A 17 -7.73 -0.05 12.29
C ALA A 17 -7.76 -0.83 10.96
N TYR A 18 -8.50 -0.34 9.95
CA TYR A 18 -8.60 -1.04 8.67
C TYR A 18 -7.27 -0.97 7.92
N ALA A 19 -6.65 -2.13 7.72
CA ALA A 19 -5.57 -2.35 6.80
C ALA A 19 -6.11 -3.08 5.57
N HIS A 20 -5.79 -2.58 4.37
CA HIS A 20 -6.23 -3.25 3.15
C HIS A 20 -5.53 -4.62 3.05
N PRO A 21 -6.29 -5.74 2.96
CA PRO A 21 -5.72 -7.08 3.08
C PRO A 21 -4.90 -7.50 1.85
N HIS A 22 -5.14 -6.87 0.70
CA HIS A 22 -4.44 -7.17 -0.55
C HIS A 22 -3.41 -6.10 -0.91
N ASP A 23 -2.31 -6.57 -1.51
CA ASP A 23 -1.33 -5.71 -2.14
C ASP A 23 -1.96 -5.03 -3.37
N ILE A 24 -1.84 -3.70 -3.46
CA ILE A 24 -2.53 -2.90 -4.49
C ILE A 24 -1.72 -2.89 -5.79
N ILE A 25 -0.40 -2.76 -5.67
CA ILE A 25 0.53 -2.78 -6.81
C ILE A 25 1.74 -3.63 -6.42
N ARG A 26 2.22 -4.45 -7.36
CA ARG A 26 3.53 -5.09 -7.28
C ARG A 26 4.53 -4.29 -8.10
N ALA A 27 5.65 -3.93 -7.49
CA ALA A 27 6.70 -3.11 -8.08
C ALA A 27 7.98 -3.92 -8.29
N VAL A 28 8.80 -3.46 -9.24
CA VAL A 28 10.10 -4.07 -9.57
C VAL A 28 11.19 -3.77 -8.54
N ASN A 29 11.11 -2.61 -7.88
CA ASN A 29 12.07 -2.17 -6.88
C ASN A 29 11.42 -1.21 -5.87
N TYR A 30 12.17 -0.86 -4.82
CA TYR A 30 11.70 0.04 -3.77
C TYR A 30 11.33 1.43 -4.30
N GLU A 31 12.17 2.02 -5.16
CA GLU A 31 11.95 3.35 -5.73
C GLU A 31 10.64 3.42 -6.52
N SER A 32 10.34 2.39 -7.29
CA SER A 32 9.09 2.28 -8.05
C SER A 32 7.88 2.15 -7.12
N SER A 33 8.00 1.36 -6.03
CA SER A 33 6.92 1.26 -5.04
C SER A 33 6.69 2.58 -4.30
N TYR A 34 7.76 3.32 -4.03
CA TYR A 34 7.69 4.63 -3.36
C TYR A 34 7.07 5.68 -4.27
N ALA A 35 7.52 5.78 -5.52
CA ALA A 35 6.96 6.71 -6.50
C ALA A 35 5.47 6.44 -6.75
N MET A 36 5.06 5.16 -6.84
CA MET A 36 3.65 4.79 -6.98
C MET A 36 2.83 5.15 -5.74
N ALA A 37 3.35 4.92 -4.53
CA ALA A 37 2.65 5.31 -3.31
C ALA A 37 2.42 6.83 -3.24
N LEU A 38 3.41 7.64 -3.61
CA LEU A 38 3.25 9.10 -3.69
C LEU A 38 2.21 9.51 -4.73
N MET A 39 2.29 8.94 -5.93
CA MET A 39 1.33 9.22 -7.00
C MET A 39 -0.10 8.88 -6.58
N LEU A 40 -0.32 7.73 -5.93
CA LEU A 40 -1.65 7.31 -5.49
C LEU A 40 -2.20 8.19 -4.36
N ASN A 41 -1.35 8.66 -3.45
CA ASN A 41 -1.75 9.60 -2.40
C ASN A 41 -2.11 10.99 -2.95
N ASP A 42 -1.59 11.37 -4.12
CA ASP A 42 -1.88 12.66 -4.76
C ASP A 42 -3.21 12.65 -5.55
N ILE A 43 -3.78 11.47 -5.78
CA ILE A 43 -5.09 11.32 -6.42
C ILE A 43 -6.17 11.35 -5.33
N PRO A 44 -6.92 12.47 -5.18
CA PRO A 44 -7.97 12.55 -4.18
C PRO A 44 -9.05 11.51 -4.44
N SER A 45 -9.51 10.85 -3.37
CA SER A 45 -10.58 9.84 -3.42
C SER A 45 -10.29 8.63 -4.33
N TYR A 46 -9.02 8.31 -4.60
CA TYR A 46 -8.67 7.11 -5.38
C TYR A 46 -9.24 5.83 -4.76
N MET A 47 -9.16 5.71 -3.43
CA MET A 47 -9.79 4.62 -2.69
C MET A 47 -10.17 5.08 -1.29
N SER A 48 -11.41 4.80 -0.89
CA SER A 48 -11.91 5.07 0.45
C SER A 48 -11.93 3.79 1.29
N CYS A 49 -11.76 3.94 2.60
CA CYS A 49 -11.82 2.84 3.54
C CYS A 49 -13.24 2.25 3.56
N PRO A 50 -13.44 0.95 3.28
CA PRO A 50 -14.77 0.34 3.30
C PRO A 50 -15.37 0.27 4.71
N SER A 51 -14.55 0.41 5.76
CA SER A 51 -15.00 0.33 7.14
C SER A 51 -15.50 1.66 7.71
N CYS A 52 -14.94 2.81 7.28
CA CYS A 52 -15.25 4.11 7.88
C CYS A 52 -15.41 5.26 6.88
N GLY A 53 -15.21 5.02 5.58
CA GLY A 53 -15.37 6.02 4.52
C GLY A 53 -14.24 7.05 4.40
N ASN A 54 -13.26 7.06 5.32
CA ASN A 54 -12.10 7.96 5.22
C ASN A 54 -11.15 7.55 4.09
N ASP A 55 -10.31 8.49 3.67
CA ASP A 55 -9.29 8.23 2.67
C ASP A 55 -8.27 7.20 3.14
N LEU A 56 -7.85 6.36 2.19
CA LEU A 56 -6.75 5.43 2.39
C LEU A 56 -5.43 6.10 2.04
N HIS A 57 -4.41 5.81 2.86
CA HIS A 57 -3.04 6.21 2.58
C HIS A 57 -2.24 5.03 2.03
N PHE A 58 -1.53 5.29 0.95
CA PHE A 58 -0.68 4.32 0.27
C PHE A 58 0.76 4.43 0.76
N TYR A 59 1.41 3.30 0.99
CA TYR A 59 2.81 3.26 1.41
C TYR A 59 3.57 2.12 0.71
N PRO A 60 4.88 2.30 0.46
CA PRO A 60 5.72 1.24 -0.08
C PRO A 60 5.92 0.14 0.97
N PHE A 61 5.87 -1.10 0.52
CA PHE A 61 6.08 -2.28 1.35
C PHE A 61 7.09 -3.20 0.67
N ALA A 62 8.21 -3.47 1.33
CA ALA A 62 9.23 -4.39 0.85
C ALA A 62 9.21 -5.65 1.71
N LEU A 63 9.15 -6.83 1.09
CA LEU A 63 9.28 -8.09 1.79
C LEU A 63 10.35 -9.00 1.18
N ILE A 64 10.85 -9.89 2.02
CA ILE A 64 11.62 -11.06 1.61
C ILE A 64 10.60 -12.19 1.50
N GLU A 65 10.09 -12.40 0.30
CA GLU A 65 9.21 -13.51 -0.05
C GLU A 65 10.11 -14.74 -0.20
N GLU A 66 10.10 -15.64 0.79
CA GLU A 66 10.81 -16.92 0.64
C GLU A 66 10.22 -17.65 -0.57
N LEU A 67 11.05 -17.94 -1.56
CA LEU A 67 10.72 -18.82 -2.67
C LEU A 67 10.57 -20.24 -2.08
N GLY A 68 9.42 -20.51 -1.50
CA GLY A 68 9.08 -21.81 -0.93
C GLY A 68 8.87 -22.85 -2.04
N THR A 69 9.79 -23.81 -2.06
CA THR A 69 9.69 -25.26 -2.37
C THR A 69 8.39 -25.80 -2.94
#